data_AF-A0A2D8CK97-F1
#
_entry.id   AF-A0A2D8CK97-F1
#
_cell.length_a   1.000
_cell.length_b   1.000
_cell.length_c   1.000
_cell.angle_alpha   90.00
_cell.angle_beta   90.00
_cell.angle_gamma   90.00
#
_symmetry.space_group_name_H-M   'P 1'
#
loop_
_entity.id
_entity.type
_entity.pdbx_description
1 polymer ?
#
loop_
_entity_poly.entity_id
_entity_poly.type
_entity_poly.pdbx_seq_one_letter_code
_entity_poly.pdbx_strand_id
1 'polypeptide(L)' 'MKNWHWTILGILLIASLILEFTYLADYDSHWWNSVPAFYALWGGLGCAALIFVSKGLGKFFILSEEDYYDA' A
#
# COMPACT_ATOMS: atom_id res chain seq x y z
N MET A 1 2.25 18.96 -16.14
CA MET A 1 2.13 17.81 -15.22
C MET A 1 3.51 17.58 -14.63
N LYS A 2 3.76 17.98 -13.38
CA LYS A 2 5.12 17.99 -12.82
C LYS A 2 5.39 16.65 -12.15
N ASN A 3 6.35 15.89 -12.66
CA ASN A 3 6.61 14.48 -12.33
C ASN A 3 7.15 14.26 -10.90
N TRP A 4 7.16 15.30 -10.08
CA TRP A 4 7.80 15.38 -8.77
C TRP A 4 7.31 14.31 -7.79
N HIS A 5 6.03 13.99 -7.84
CA HIS A 5 5.42 12.97 -6.98
C HIS A 5 6.04 11.59 -7.22
N TRP A 6 6.31 11.25 -8.49
CA TRP A 6 6.96 9.99 -8.86
C TRP A 6 8.42 9.95 -8.40
N THR A 7 9.11 11.08 -8.51
CA THR A 7 10.47 11.21 -7.99
C THR A 7 10.52 11.02 -6.48
N ILE A 8 9.62 11.67 -5.73
CA ILE A 8 9.51 11.50 -4.27
C ILE A 8 9.22 10.05 -3.91
N LEU A 9 8.24 9.43 -4.56
CA LEU A 9 7.88 8.04 -4.28
C LEU A 9 9.06 7.09 -4.50
N GLY A 10 9.80 7.27 -5.61
CA GLY A 10 11.00 6.50 -5.88
C GLY A 10 12.07 6.69 -4.79
N ILE A 11 12.31 7.93 -4.35
CA ILE A 11 13.27 8.24 -3.28
C ILE A 11 12.86 7.57 -1.96
N LEU A 12 11.59 7.68 -1.56
CA LEU A 12 11.10 7.08 -0.33
C LEU A 12 11.19 5.55 -0.35
N LEU A 13 10.88 4.92 -1.50
CA LEU A 13 10.99 3.48 -1.66
C LEU A 13 12.46 3.04 -1.54
N ILE A 14 13.39 3.71 -2.23
CA ILE A 14 14.82 3.40 -2.14
C ILE A 14 15.32 3.58 -0.70
N ALA A 15 14.94 4.67 -0.04
CA ALA A 15 15.32 4.93 1.35
C ALA A 15 14.81 3.83 2.29
N SER A 16 13.57 3.38 2.11
CA SER A 16 12.98 2.26 2.87
C SER A 16 13.77 0.97 2.68
N LEU A 17 14.14 0.63 1.44
CA LEU A 17 14.92 -0.58 1.16
C LEU A 17 16.31 -0.51 1.77
N ILE A 18 16.99 0.64 1.66
CA ILE A 18 18.30 0.84 2.29
C ILE A 18 18.19 0.62 3.79
N LEU A 19 17.19 1.21 4.46
CA LEU A 19 17.00 1.05 5.89
C LEU A 19 16.76 -0.41 6.27
N GLU A 20 15.93 -1.12 5.50
CA GLU A 20 15.61 -2.53 5.72
C GLU A 20 16.88 -3.40 5.67
N PHE A 21 17.67 -3.27 4.61
CA PHE A 21 18.88 -4.10 4.41
C PHE A 21 20.07 -3.70 5.30
N THR A 22 20.14 -2.44 5.75
CA THR A 22 21.31 -1.94 6.53
C THR A 22 21.08 -1.92 8.03
N TYR A 23 19.84 -1.79 8.50
CA TYR A 23 19.51 -1.68 9.92
C TYR A 23 18.64 -2.82 10.42
N LEU A 24 17.66 -3.29 9.65
CA LEU A 24 16.71 -4.30 10.13
C LEU A 24 17.14 -5.75 9.86
N ALA A 25 18.01 -5.98 8.88
CA ALA A 25 18.52 -7.32 8.58
C ALA A 25 19.29 -7.95 9.76
N ASP A 26 20.06 -7.15 10.50
CA ASP A 26 20.82 -7.62 11.69
C ASP A 26 19.99 -7.54 12.99
N TYR A 27 18.88 -6.80 12.98
CA TYR A 27 18.01 -6.63 14.14
C TYR A 27 16.96 -7.74 14.16
N ASP A 28 17.37 -8.90 14.68
CA ASP A 28 16.66 -10.20 14.73
C ASP A 28 15.42 -10.19 15.65
N SER A 29 14.53 -9.22 15.46
CA SER A 29 13.33 -9.03 16.28
C SER A 29 12.11 -9.75 15.71
N HIS A 30 12.08 -10.04 14.41
CA HIS A 30 10.90 -10.59 13.76
C HIS A 30 11.25 -11.47 12.55
N TRP A 31 10.53 -12.57 12.39
CA TRP A 31 10.73 -13.55 11.30
C TRP A 31 10.56 -12.96 9.88
N TRP A 32 9.79 -11.89 9.74
CA TRP A 32 9.59 -11.25 8.45
C TRP A 32 10.79 -10.43 7.99
N ASN A 33 11.76 -10.12 8.86
CA ASN A 33 13.02 -9.48 8.45
C ASN A 33 13.86 -10.39 7.55
N SER A 34 13.61 -11.70 7.55
CA SER A 34 14.22 -12.64 6.61
C SER A 34 13.66 -12.53 5.19
N VAL A 35 12.52 -11.86 5.01
CA VAL A 35 11.90 -11.65 3.70
C VAL A 35 12.40 -10.32 3.14
N PRO A 36 13.10 -10.31 1.99
CA PRO A 36 13.60 -9.07 1.42
C PRO A 36 12.47 -8.18 0.92
N ALA A 37 12.61 -6.87 1.15
CA ALA A 37 11.63 -5.84 0.82
C ALA A 37 10.27 -6.03 1.50
N PHE A 38 10.23 -6.72 2.65
CA PHE A 38 8.97 -7.09 3.31
C PHE A 38 8.10 -5.88 3.60
N TYR A 39 8.68 -4.81 4.13
CA TYR A 39 7.92 -3.61 4.53
C TYR A 39 7.36 -2.86 3.33
N ALA A 40 8.13 -2.77 2.23
CA ALA A 40 7.69 -2.15 0.99
C ALA A 40 6.56 -2.96 0.34
N LEU A 41 6.68 -4.29 0.33
CA LEU A 41 5.65 -5.19 -0.19
C LEU A 41 4.38 -5.14 0.65
N TRP A 42 4.52 -5.23 1.98
CA TRP A 42 3.39 -5.19 2.91
C TRP A 42 2.66 -3.85 2.85
N GLY A 43 3.38 -2.74 2.83
CA GLY A 43 2.80 -1.41 2.66
C GLY A 43 2.10 -1.25 1.31
N GLY A 44 2.72 -1.71 0.23
CA GLY A 44 2.14 -1.68 -1.11
C GLY A 44 0.87 -2.52 -1.23
N LEU A 45 0.90 -3.76 -0.72
CA LEU A 45 -0.25 -4.66 -0.67
C LEU A 45 -1.36 -4.10 0.22
N GLY A 46 -1.01 -3.53 1.38
CA GLY A 46 -1.98 -2.88 2.27
C GLY A 46 -2.69 -1.71 1.58
N CYS A 47 -1.96 -0.86 0.87
CA CYS A 47 -2.54 0.25 0.12
C CYS A 47 -3.46 -0.25 -1.01
N ALA A 48 -3.02 -1.26 -1.78
CA ALA A 48 -3.83 -1.86 -2.83
C ALA A 48 -5.10 -2.50 -2.24
N ALA A 49 -4.97 -3.27 -1.16
CA ALA A 49 -6.09 -3.89 -0.46
C ALA A 49 -7.08 -2.83 0.02
N LEU A 50 -6.63 -1.72 0.63
CA LEU A 50 -7.48 -0.61 1.02
C LEU A 50 -8.27 -0.03 -0.15
N ILE A 51 -7.62 0.19 -1.30
CA ILE A 51 -8.30 0.71 -2.50
C ILE A 51 -9.36 -0.27 -2.99
N PHE A 52 -9.03 -1.56 -3.12
CA PHE A 52 -9.97 -2.56 -3.63
C PHE A 52 -11.13 -2.83 -2.68
N VAL A 53 -10.85 -2.95 -1.38
CA VAL A 53 -11.87 -3.12 -0.35
C VAL A 53 -12.79 -1.90 -0.30
N SER A 54 -12.24 -0.69 -0.35
CA SER A 54 -13.06 0.54 -0.36
C SER A 54 -13.95 0.62 -1.58
N LYS A 55 -13.45 0.26 -2.77
CA LYS A 55 -14.26 0.18 -3.99
C LYS A 55 -15.35 -0.88 -3.89
N GLY A 56 -15.01 -2.05 -3.35
CA GLY A 56 -15.97 -3.13 -3.13
C GLY A 56 -17.08 -2.72 -2.18
N LEU A 57 -16.72 -2.17 -1.02
CA LEU A 57 -17.68 -1.68 -0.02
C LEU A 57 -18.58 -0.58 -0.60
N GLY A 58 -18.01 0.35 -1.36
CA GLY A 58 -18.76 1.37 -2.08
C GLY A 58 -19.83 0.76 -3.00
N LYS A 59 -19.45 -0.22 -3.81
CA LYS A 59 -20.36 -0.88 -4.76
C LYS A 59 -21.43 -1.74 -4.09
N PHE A 60 -21.08 -2.48 -3.03
CA PHE A 60 -21.98 -3.45 -2.42
C PHE A 60 -22.88 -2.88 -1.33
N PHE A 61 -22.46 -1.81 -0.65
CA PHE A 61 -23.17 -1.32 0.54
C PHE A 61 -23.59 0.14 0.47
N ILE A 62 -22.90 1.00 -0.30
CA ILE A 62 -23.12 2.46 -0.26
C ILE A 62 -23.86 2.96 -1.50
N LEU A 63 -23.53 2.42 -2.67
CA LEU A 63 -24.20 2.78 -3.91
C LEU A 63 -25.59 2.13 -3.92
N SER A 64 -26.62 2.96 -3.89
CA SER A 64 -28.01 2.53 -4.10
C SER A 64 -28.19 2.15 -5.58
N GLU A 65 -29.09 1.19 -5.84
CA GLU A 65 -29.48 0.84 -7.22
C GLU A 65 -30.07 2.07 -7.92
N GLU A 66 -29.83 2.21 -9.23
CA GLU A 66 -30.27 3.38 -10.02
C GLU A 66 -31.79 3.59 -9.92
N ASP A 67 -32.56 2.51 -9.82
CA ASP A 67 -34.03 2.54 -9.73
C ASP A 67 -34.57 2.96 -8.34
N TYR A 68 -33.70 3.26 -7.36
CA TYR A 68 -34.14 3.61 -6.00
C TYR A 68 -34.99 4.89 -5.93
N TYR A 69 -34.87 5.80 -6.91
CA TYR A 69 -35.63 7.05 -7.00
C TYR A 69 -36.73 7.05 -8.07
N ASP A 70 -36.91 5.93 -8.79
CA ASP A 70 -37.95 5.80 -9.82
C ASP A 70 -39.33 5.39 -9.25
N ALA A 71 -39.48 5.42 -7.92
CA ALA A 71 -40.72 5.16 -7.17
C ALA A 71 -41.51 6.44 -6.84
#